data_AF-A0A2E8JPU7-F1
#
_entry.id   AF-A0A2E8JPU7-F1
#
_cell.length_a   1.000
_cell.length_b   1.000
_cell.length_c   1.000
_cell.angle_alpha   90.00
_cell.angle_beta   90.00
_cell.angle_gamma   90.00
#
_symmetry.space_group_name_H-M   'P 1'
#
loop_
_entity.id
_entity.type
_entity.pdbx_description
1 polymer ?
#
loop_
_entity_poly.entity_id
_entity_poly.type
_entity_poly.pdbx_seq_one_letter_code
_entity_poly.pdbx_strand_id
1 'polypeptide(L)'
;MSEKDPVLEKNERTVELWLDGKHVATVEFLLGKVSQWSYTDEWIKNGFELSPALDFNAEVKASSAEAYLENLFPEGEVFDSLVEILGVSKGNHFSILKSLGKETSGCLMFLSPGEEPDLIEPSIRIIGADEFERRVAKSDDLPVTSWDGRVRLSVAGLQRKINVVYAQQGEIIGLPEGSYSSTHIIKFEKNNQENLVLNEKLMLETARRLAIPVCNTEILSIADRRLLLVERFDRSVSEENKVTVKTKMPIAGVKPEEELHVLESNYSHGVMDLPSVKRVHIIDGCQALGLRSELKYERHLGDGAEVRHSRLGVSFEDLGALCALCVDPKAVRISILRWGIFNLAVGNFDAHGKNISFTLSEKGLDLAPFYDLVSIESLGGKFKDTFAMGYGDNFGETPFEWGDLCKFALDLRVEESDLISNALDILTSLPGALKMSLSSLPPTTDKENTFITKLRHVCESRSAYLAGVIQKEINGSLNMLSAQHTDPGNSFN
;
A
#
# COMPACT_ATOMS: atom_id res chain seq x y z
N MET A 1 37.45 -22.54 -23.80
CA MET A 1 36.12 -22.02 -23.42
C MET A 1 35.15 -23.13 -23.74
N SER A 2 34.56 -23.78 -22.73
CA SER A 2 33.49 -24.74 -22.99
C SER A 2 32.27 -23.94 -23.43
N GLU A 3 31.74 -24.20 -24.63
CA GLU A 3 30.40 -23.74 -25.00
C GLU A 3 29.44 -24.29 -23.95
N LYS A 4 28.86 -23.40 -23.14
CA LYS A 4 27.77 -23.78 -22.24
C LYS A 4 26.55 -24.13 -23.09
N ASP A 5 25.79 -25.12 -22.64
CA ASP A 5 24.55 -25.54 -23.28
C ASP A 5 23.57 -24.34 -23.39
N PRO A 6 23.13 -23.95 -24.61
CA PRO A 6 22.23 -22.81 -24.81
C PRO A 6 20.92 -22.90 -24.00
N VAL A 7 20.45 -24.11 -23.70
CA VAL A 7 19.24 -24.34 -22.89
C VAL A 7 19.51 -24.03 -21.41
N LEU A 8 20.70 -24.39 -20.91
CA LEU A 8 21.12 -24.03 -19.55
C LEU A 8 21.32 -22.52 -19.41
N GLU A 9 21.89 -21.83 -20.42
CA GLU A 9 22.00 -20.37 -20.40
C GLU A 9 20.64 -19.65 -20.43
N LYS A 10 19.65 -20.21 -21.14
CA LYS A 10 18.29 -19.66 -21.18
C LYS A 10 17.55 -19.81 -19.84
N ASN A 11 17.69 -20.97 -19.19
CA ASN A 11 17.10 -21.22 -17.86
C ASN A 11 17.75 -20.37 -16.75
N GLU A 12 19.03 -19.97 -16.92
CA GLU A 12 19.74 -19.09 -15.98
C GLU A 12 19.31 -17.61 -16.04
N ARG A 13 18.43 -17.22 -16.98
CA ARG A 13 17.99 -15.83 -17.20
C ARG A 13 16.49 -15.63 -17.24
N THR A 14 15.74 -16.64 -16.83
CA THR A 14 14.29 -16.67 -16.96
C THR A 14 13.63 -16.79 -15.59
N VAL A 15 12.46 -16.18 -15.45
CA VAL A 15 11.59 -16.31 -14.28
C VAL A 15 10.18 -16.64 -14.77
N GLU A 16 9.56 -17.64 -14.15
CA GLU A 16 8.18 -18.04 -14.40
C GLU A 16 7.26 -17.43 -13.34
N LEU A 17 6.13 -16.91 -13.79
CA LEU A 17 5.11 -16.29 -12.95
C LEU A 17 3.99 -17.27 -12.72
N TRP A 18 3.64 -17.46 -11.47
CA TRP A 18 2.61 -18.40 -11.04
C TRP A 18 1.53 -17.71 -10.23
N LEU A 19 0.28 -18.13 -10.45
CA LEU A 19 -0.92 -17.66 -9.75
C LEU A 19 -1.83 -18.86 -9.53
N ASP A 20 -2.18 -19.14 -8.27
CA ASP A 20 -3.03 -20.28 -7.88
C ASP A 20 -2.64 -21.60 -8.56
N GLY A 21 -1.34 -21.92 -8.57
CA GLY A 21 -0.79 -23.14 -9.17
C GLY A 21 -0.73 -23.15 -10.71
N LYS A 22 -1.15 -22.08 -11.38
CA LYS A 22 -1.12 -21.97 -12.85
C LYS A 22 0.07 -21.14 -13.31
N HIS A 23 0.73 -21.57 -14.38
CA HIS A 23 1.80 -20.81 -15.04
C HIS A 23 1.20 -19.70 -15.91
N VAL A 24 1.38 -18.46 -15.46
CA VAL A 24 0.77 -17.24 -16.04
C VAL A 24 1.60 -16.68 -17.19
N ALA A 25 2.89 -16.47 -16.94
CA ALA A 25 3.78 -15.81 -17.87
C ALA A 25 5.23 -16.17 -17.59
N THR A 26 6.08 -15.93 -18.58
CA THR A 26 7.53 -16.09 -18.49
C THR A 26 8.20 -14.75 -18.79
N VAL A 27 9.15 -14.38 -17.94
CA VAL A 27 9.94 -13.15 -18.09
C VAL A 27 11.39 -13.52 -18.32
N GLU A 28 11.92 -13.11 -19.47
CA GLU A 28 13.32 -13.27 -19.83
C GLU A 28 14.09 -12.00 -19.48
N PHE A 29 15.32 -12.17 -19.00
CA PHE A 29 16.20 -11.08 -18.60
C PHE A 29 17.49 -11.05 -19.41
N LEU A 30 17.92 -9.84 -19.78
CA LEU A 30 19.23 -9.59 -20.38
C LEU A 30 19.94 -8.51 -19.57
N LEU A 31 21.19 -8.80 -19.16
CA LEU A 31 21.99 -7.91 -18.30
C LEU A 31 21.25 -7.48 -17.01
N GLY A 32 20.42 -8.38 -16.47
CA GLY A 32 19.65 -8.16 -15.23
C GLY A 32 18.36 -7.35 -15.41
N LYS A 33 18.04 -6.90 -16.62
CA LYS A 33 16.83 -6.15 -16.98
C LYS A 33 15.88 -6.98 -17.83
N VAL A 34 14.61 -6.60 -17.88
CA VAL A 34 13.61 -7.35 -18.65
C VAL A 34 13.92 -7.21 -20.14
N SER A 35 14.09 -8.34 -20.83
CA SER A 35 14.21 -8.36 -22.29
C SER A 35 12.90 -8.74 -22.96
N GLN A 36 12.13 -9.65 -22.36
CA GLN A 36 10.86 -10.11 -22.90
C GLN A 36 9.92 -10.53 -21.78
N TRP A 37 8.63 -10.30 -21.97
CA TRP A 37 7.55 -10.79 -21.12
C TRP A 37 6.52 -11.48 -22.01
N SER A 38 6.24 -12.75 -21.76
CA SER A 38 5.31 -13.54 -22.58
C SER A 38 4.30 -14.25 -21.69
N TYR A 39 3.01 -14.01 -21.92
CA TYR A 39 1.94 -14.79 -21.30
C TYR A 39 1.88 -16.20 -21.89
N THR A 40 1.43 -17.17 -21.10
CA THR A 40 1.16 -18.52 -21.62
C THR A 40 -0.15 -18.53 -22.42
N ASP A 41 -0.22 -19.36 -23.46
CA ASP A 41 -1.45 -19.52 -24.27
C ASP A 41 -2.65 -19.96 -23.42
N GLU A 42 -2.40 -20.73 -22.36
CA GLU A 42 -3.44 -21.17 -21.43
C GLU A 42 -3.97 -19.99 -20.60
N TRP A 43 -3.09 -19.11 -20.13
CA TRP A 43 -3.48 -17.95 -19.35
C TRP A 43 -4.22 -16.90 -20.18
N ILE A 44 -3.78 -16.66 -21.41
CA ILE A 44 -4.50 -15.75 -22.34
C ILE A 44 -5.95 -16.22 -22.55
N LYS A 45 -6.19 -17.54 -22.57
CA LYS A 45 -7.53 -18.11 -22.78
C LYS A 45 -8.43 -18.09 -21.54
N ASN A 46 -7.85 -18.29 -20.36
CA ASN A 46 -8.61 -18.61 -19.14
C ASN A 46 -8.29 -17.70 -17.95
N GLY A 47 -7.48 -16.66 -18.14
CA GLY A 47 -7.03 -15.76 -17.10
C GLY A 47 -7.34 -14.31 -17.42
N PHE A 48 -6.54 -13.42 -16.86
CA PHE A 48 -6.69 -11.97 -17.00
C PHE A 48 -5.32 -11.28 -17.03
N GLU A 49 -5.26 -10.09 -17.61
CA GLU A 49 -4.04 -9.29 -17.68
C GLU A 49 -3.53 -8.96 -16.27
N LEU A 50 -2.20 -8.94 -16.07
CA LEU A 50 -1.66 -8.70 -14.72
C LEU A 50 -1.65 -7.22 -14.33
N SER A 51 -1.80 -6.33 -15.31
CA SER A 51 -2.01 -4.89 -15.17
C SER A 51 -2.54 -4.39 -16.52
N PRO A 52 -3.33 -3.28 -16.57
CA PRO A 52 -3.69 -2.62 -17.83
C PRO A 52 -2.49 -2.24 -18.71
N ALA A 53 -1.29 -2.12 -18.13
CA ALA A 53 -0.06 -1.83 -18.87
C ALA A 53 0.63 -3.09 -19.46
N LEU A 54 0.09 -4.28 -19.20
CA LEU A 54 0.61 -5.59 -19.64
C LEU A 54 -0.47 -6.33 -20.45
N ASP A 55 -0.89 -5.72 -21.56
CA ASP A 55 -1.98 -6.18 -22.45
C ASP A 55 -1.69 -7.55 -23.09
N PHE A 56 -2.70 -8.42 -23.18
CA PHE A 56 -2.61 -9.73 -23.85
C PHE A 56 -2.46 -9.63 -25.38
N ASN A 57 -3.05 -8.61 -25.98
CA ASN A 57 -3.19 -8.45 -27.43
C ASN A 57 -2.05 -7.64 -28.05
N ALA A 58 -1.10 -7.19 -27.23
CA ALA A 58 0.05 -6.43 -27.66
C ALA A 58 1.35 -7.04 -27.11
N GLU A 59 2.45 -6.77 -27.79
CA GLU A 59 3.77 -7.06 -27.22
C GLU A 59 3.98 -6.20 -25.97
N VAL A 60 4.21 -6.86 -24.83
CA VAL A 60 4.50 -6.19 -23.57
C VAL A 60 5.84 -5.44 -23.69
N LYS A 61 5.78 -4.11 -23.66
CA LYS A 61 6.98 -3.27 -23.70
C LYS A 61 7.84 -3.55 -22.46
N ALA A 62 9.14 -3.73 -22.67
CA ALA A 62 10.11 -3.92 -21.59
C ALA A 62 10.02 -2.82 -20.51
N SER A 63 9.77 -1.57 -20.91
CA SER A 63 9.60 -0.45 -19.97
C SER A 63 8.39 -0.61 -19.05
N SER A 64 7.28 -1.15 -19.55
CA SER A 64 6.05 -1.39 -18.77
C SER A 64 6.25 -2.56 -17.81
N ALA A 65 6.88 -3.64 -18.28
CA ALA A 65 7.24 -4.78 -17.45
C ALA A 65 8.22 -4.38 -16.33
N GLU A 66 9.22 -3.54 -16.64
CA GLU A 66 10.12 -3.00 -15.62
C GLU A 66 9.38 -2.14 -14.60
N ALA A 67 8.51 -1.22 -15.04
CA ALA A 67 7.71 -0.39 -14.15
C ALA A 67 6.83 -1.26 -13.23
N TYR A 68 6.23 -2.32 -13.76
CA TYR A 68 5.44 -3.27 -12.97
C TYR A 68 6.27 -3.96 -11.88
N LEU A 69 7.45 -4.49 -12.24
CA LEU A 69 8.34 -5.18 -11.31
C LEU A 69 8.96 -4.25 -10.27
N GLU A 70 9.41 -3.05 -10.67
CA GLU A 70 10.01 -2.05 -9.77
C GLU A 70 9.04 -1.65 -8.65
N ASN A 71 7.74 -1.60 -8.94
CA ASN A 71 6.73 -1.29 -7.94
C ASN A 71 6.49 -2.39 -6.89
N LEU A 72 6.93 -3.63 -7.15
CA LEU A 72 6.88 -4.73 -6.18
C LEU A 72 8.04 -4.69 -5.18
N PHE A 73 9.12 -3.99 -5.51
CA PHE A 73 10.32 -3.98 -4.69
C PHE A 73 10.17 -3.05 -3.48
N PRO A 74 10.89 -3.32 -2.38
CA PRO A 74 11.05 -2.37 -1.28
C PRO A 74 11.62 -1.04 -1.78
N GLU A 75 11.44 0.01 -0.98
CA GLU A 75 11.95 1.36 -1.28
C GLU A 75 12.99 1.82 -0.25
N GLY A 76 13.81 2.80 -0.63
CA GLY A 76 14.76 3.47 0.28
C GLY A 76 15.84 2.56 0.87
N GLU A 77 16.15 2.77 2.15
CA GLU A 77 17.23 2.07 2.88
C GLU A 77 17.10 0.54 2.84
N VAL A 78 15.86 0.02 2.77
CA VAL A 78 15.61 -1.43 2.71
C VAL A 78 16.03 -2.01 1.36
N PHE A 79 15.73 -1.32 0.27
CA PHE A 79 16.17 -1.72 -1.07
C PHE A 79 17.69 -1.69 -1.20
N ASP A 80 18.32 -0.64 -0.64
CA ASP A 80 19.77 -0.51 -0.64
C ASP A 80 20.43 -1.66 0.14
N SER A 81 19.89 -1.99 1.32
CA SER A 81 20.35 -3.13 2.13
C SER A 81 20.18 -4.47 1.39
N LEU A 82 19.07 -4.66 0.67
CA LEU A 82 18.84 -5.87 -0.14
C LEU A 82 19.89 -6.03 -1.22
N VAL A 83 20.15 -4.97 -1.98
CA VAL A 83 21.12 -4.98 -3.09
C VAL A 83 22.53 -5.23 -2.57
N GLU A 84 22.90 -4.66 -1.42
CA GLU A 84 24.18 -4.90 -0.74
C GLU A 84 24.32 -6.37 -0.29
N ILE A 85 23.31 -6.91 0.40
CA ILE A 85 23.31 -8.31 0.87
C ILE A 85 23.41 -9.30 -0.30
N LEU A 86 22.75 -9.00 -1.43
CA LEU A 86 22.82 -9.82 -2.64
C LEU A 86 24.13 -9.63 -3.42
N GLY A 87 24.88 -8.56 -3.17
CA GLY A 87 26.10 -8.24 -3.91
C GLY A 87 25.85 -7.92 -5.39
N VAL A 88 24.69 -7.30 -5.72
CA VAL A 88 24.28 -6.99 -7.09
C VAL A 88 24.17 -5.48 -7.33
N SER A 89 23.91 -5.06 -8.56
CA SER A 89 23.58 -3.65 -8.85
C SER A 89 22.09 -3.38 -8.64
N LYS A 90 21.71 -2.13 -8.34
CA LYS A 90 20.30 -1.72 -8.19
C LYS A 90 19.44 -2.04 -9.42
N GLY A 91 20.05 -2.10 -10.60
CA GLY A 91 19.38 -2.41 -11.86
C GLY A 91 19.21 -3.91 -12.13
N ASN A 92 19.76 -4.81 -11.31
CA ASN A 92 19.66 -6.25 -11.53
C ASN A 92 18.34 -6.81 -10.98
N HIS A 93 17.24 -6.51 -11.67
CA HIS A 93 15.89 -6.92 -11.31
C HIS A 93 15.75 -8.45 -11.26
N PHE A 94 16.48 -9.18 -12.10
CA PHE A 94 16.46 -10.65 -12.07
C PHE A 94 16.87 -11.22 -10.70
N SER A 95 18.01 -10.76 -10.17
CA SER A 95 18.51 -11.25 -8.88
C SER A 95 17.64 -10.79 -7.71
N ILE A 96 17.12 -9.56 -7.77
CA ILE A 96 16.19 -9.03 -6.76
C ILE A 96 14.90 -9.86 -6.74
N LEU A 97 14.34 -10.13 -7.92
CA LEU A 97 13.11 -10.90 -8.08
C LEU A 97 13.29 -12.36 -7.64
N LYS A 98 14.44 -13.00 -7.93
CA LYS A 98 14.74 -14.33 -7.38
C LYS A 98 14.81 -14.35 -5.84
N SER A 99 15.21 -13.25 -5.22
CA SER A 99 15.31 -13.17 -3.75
C SER A 99 13.95 -12.96 -3.08
N LEU A 100 13.11 -12.08 -3.64
CA LEU A 100 11.84 -11.67 -3.00
C LEU A 100 10.60 -12.34 -3.60
N GLY A 101 10.73 -12.94 -4.78
CA GLY A 101 9.63 -13.30 -5.66
C GLY A 101 8.66 -14.37 -5.17
N LYS A 102 9.03 -15.15 -4.15
CA LYS A 102 8.16 -16.22 -3.62
C LYS A 102 7.03 -15.68 -2.74
N GLU A 103 7.19 -14.49 -2.18
CA GLU A 103 6.19 -13.81 -1.35
C GLU A 103 6.15 -12.35 -1.79
N THR A 104 5.19 -11.93 -2.62
CA THR A 104 5.10 -10.53 -3.08
C THR A 104 3.77 -9.90 -2.68
N SER A 105 3.62 -8.59 -2.94
CA SER A 105 2.31 -7.94 -2.93
C SER A 105 1.44 -8.51 -4.06
N GLY A 106 0.16 -8.74 -3.79
CA GLY A 106 -0.73 -9.44 -4.71
C GLY A 106 -0.52 -10.94 -4.68
N CYS A 107 -0.77 -11.59 -5.82
CA CYS A 107 -0.89 -13.04 -5.90
C CYS A 107 0.32 -13.76 -6.50
N LEU A 108 1.21 -13.04 -7.17
CA LEU A 108 2.23 -13.65 -8.00
C LEU A 108 3.34 -14.32 -7.18
N MET A 109 3.70 -15.53 -7.59
CA MET A 109 4.95 -16.18 -7.25
C MET A 109 5.88 -16.14 -8.46
N PHE A 110 7.10 -15.67 -8.24
CA PHE A 110 8.14 -15.63 -9.26
C PHE A 110 9.15 -16.74 -8.95
N LEU A 111 9.20 -17.73 -9.83
CA LEU A 111 9.94 -18.97 -9.65
C LEU A 111 10.98 -19.17 -10.74
N SER A 112 12.03 -19.93 -10.46
CA SER A 112 12.97 -20.36 -11.49
C SER A 112 12.33 -21.42 -12.38
N PRO A 113 12.70 -21.54 -13.66
CA PRO A 113 12.22 -22.60 -14.53
C PRO A 113 12.39 -23.99 -13.88
N GLY A 114 11.31 -24.77 -13.86
CA GLY A 114 11.25 -26.09 -13.24
C GLY A 114 10.94 -26.11 -11.73
N GLU A 115 10.78 -24.96 -11.08
CA GLU A 115 10.13 -24.87 -9.77
C GLU A 115 8.62 -24.67 -9.97
N GLU A 116 7.79 -25.50 -9.32
CA GLU A 116 6.32 -25.37 -9.35
C GLU A 116 5.79 -25.06 -7.95
N PRO A 117 4.78 -24.16 -7.79
CA PRO A 117 4.27 -23.76 -6.48
C PRO A 117 3.83 -24.93 -5.59
N ASP A 118 3.13 -25.91 -6.17
CA ASP A 118 2.57 -27.06 -5.44
C ASP A 118 3.65 -28.04 -4.96
N LEU A 119 4.85 -27.99 -5.54
CA LEU A 119 6.00 -28.79 -5.15
C LEU A 119 6.88 -28.09 -4.11
N ILE A 120 6.67 -26.79 -3.90
CA ILE A 120 7.38 -26.04 -2.87
C ILE A 120 6.65 -26.27 -1.55
N GLU A 121 7.35 -26.88 -0.60
CA GLU A 121 6.78 -27.20 0.69
C GLU A 121 6.48 -25.92 1.51
N PRO A 122 5.28 -25.77 2.08
CA PRO A 122 4.95 -24.63 2.92
C PRO A 122 5.75 -24.70 4.22
N SER A 123 6.39 -23.59 4.61
CA SER A 123 7.19 -23.51 5.83
C SER A 123 7.03 -22.16 6.52
N ILE A 124 7.15 -22.10 7.84
CA ILE A 124 7.26 -20.85 8.58
C ILE A 124 8.44 -20.89 9.54
N ARG A 125 9.18 -19.78 9.60
CA ARG A 125 10.20 -19.52 10.61
C ARG A 125 9.53 -18.79 11.76
N ILE A 126 9.26 -19.51 12.85
CA ILE A 126 8.57 -18.94 14.01
C ILE A 126 9.45 -17.88 14.68
N ILE A 127 8.86 -16.76 15.09
CA ILE A 127 9.50 -15.75 15.92
C ILE A 127 9.10 -16.03 17.36
N GLY A 128 10.06 -16.38 18.21
CA GLY A 128 9.78 -16.61 19.63
C GLY A 128 9.40 -15.32 20.35
N ALA A 129 8.58 -15.39 21.41
CA ALA A 129 8.14 -14.19 22.15
C ALA A 129 9.33 -13.33 22.63
N ASP A 130 10.30 -13.93 23.31
CA ASP A 130 11.49 -13.21 23.81
C ASP A 130 12.36 -12.64 22.68
N GLU A 131 12.40 -13.33 21.55
CA GLU A 131 13.13 -12.89 20.36
C GLU A 131 12.45 -11.68 19.74
N PHE A 132 11.13 -11.73 19.60
CA PHE A 132 10.35 -10.63 19.05
C PHE A 132 10.46 -9.40 19.96
N GLU A 133 10.32 -9.58 21.27
CA GLU A 133 10.48 -8.49 22.25
C GLU A 133 11.86 -7.83 22.16
N ARG A 134 12.94 -8.62 22.10
CA ARG A 134 14.30 -8.09 21.89
C ARG A 134 14.43 -7.31 20.58
N ARG A 135 13.82 -7.81 19.50
CA ARG A 135 13.86 -7.12 18.21
C ARG A 135 13.10 -5.80 18.26
N VAL A 136 11.93 -5.77 18.89
CA VAL A 136 11.13 -4.56 19.05
C VAL A 136 11.87 -3.53 19.89
N ALA A 137 12.46 -3.94 21.02
CA ALA A 137 13.23 -3.07 21.90
C ALA A 137 14.46 -2.44 21.23
N LYS A 138 15.15 -3.18 20.36
CA LYS A 138 16.31 -2.70 19.59
C LYS A 138 15.95 -2.25 18.18
N SER A 139 14.66 -2.02 17.89
CA SER A 139 14.25 -1.79 16.51
C SER A 139 14.87 -0.53 15.93
N ASP A 140 15.24 0.50 16.68
CA ASP A 140 15.95 1.67 16.12
C ASP A 140 17.38 1.35 15.63
N ASP A 141 18.05 0.40 16.25
CA ASP A 141 19.44 0.03 15.95
C ASP A 141 19.54 -1.12 14.94
N LEU A 142 18.50 -1.96 14.85
CA LEU A 142 18.49 -3.16 14.03
C LEU A 142 17.47 -3.09 12.90
N PRO A 143 17.80 -3.57 11.67
CA PRO A 143 16.83 -3.68 10.60
C PRO A 143 15.68 -4.61 10.98
N VAL A 144 14.46 -4.06 11.07
CA VAL A 144 13.24 -4.88 11.31
C VAL A 144 12.93 -5.81 10.14
N THR A 145 13.44 -5.48 8.95
CA THR A 145 13.20 -6.18 7.69
C THR A 145 14.14 -7.36 7.46
N SER A 146 15.22 -7.47 8.21
CA SER A 146 16.27 -8.46 7.98
C SER A 146 16.34 -9.46 9.11
N TRP A 147 16.28 -10.75 8.79
CA TRP A 147 16.31 -11.85 9.74
C TRP A 147 17.11 -12.99 9.14
N ASP A 148 17.91 -13.66 9.97
CA ASP A 148 18.71 -14.83 9.57
C ASP A 148 19.63 -14.53 8.37
N GLY A 149 20.21 -13.32 8.34
CA GLY A 149 21.13 -12.86 7.31
C GLY A 149 20.49 -12.52 5.96
N ARG A 150 19.15 -12.40 5.89
CA ARG A 150 18.41 -12.11 4.65
C ARG A 150 17.39 -11.00 4.87
N VAL A 151 17.13 -10.23 3.82
CA VAL A 151 15.97 -9.33 3.80
C VAL A 151 14.70 -10.16 3.59
N ARG A 152 13.74 -9.99 4.50
CA ARG A 152 12.45 -10.70 4.53
C ARG A 152 11.27 -9.81 4.12
N LEU A 153 11.50 -8.51 3.92
CA LEU A 153 10.47 -7.59 3.46
C LEU A 153 10.24 -7.72 1.95
N SER A 154 8.98 -7.88 1.57
CA SER A 154 8.56 -8.04 0.17
C SER A 154 7.31 -7.21 -0.21
N VAL A 155 7.04 -6.17 0.57
CA VAL A 155 6.03 -5.14 0.27
C VAL A 155 6.69 -3.77 0.17
N ALA A 156 6.14 -2.91 -0.69
CA ALA A 156 6.69 -1.59 -0.97
C ALA A 156 6.39 -0.55 0.15
N GLY A 157 6.93 0.66 -0.02
CA GLY A 157 6.80 1.79 0.90
C GLY A 157 8.01 2.03 1.79
N LEU A 158 8.11 3.25 2.32
CA LEU A 158 9.26 3.75 3.09
C LEU A 158 9.16 3.46 4.60
N GLN A 159 7.94 3.28 5.13
CA GLN A 159 7.74 3.00 6.54
C GLN A 159 8.32 1.64 6.91
N ARG A 160 8.96 1.56 8.08
CA ARG A 160 9.55 0.33 8.60
C ARG A 160 8.46 -0.70 8.88
N LYS A 161 8.53 -1.84 8.20
CA LYS A 161 7.51 -2.87 8.28
C LYS A 161 8.08 -4.26 8.02
N ILE A 162 7.35 -5.31 8.38
CA ILE A 162 7.68 -6.70 8.04
C ILE A 162 6.41 -7.52 7.80
N ASN A 163 6.48 -8.43 6.83
CA ASN A 163 5.41 -9.38 6.52
C ASN A 163 5.50 -10.57 7.47
N VAL A 164 4.39 -10.91 8.12
CA VAL A 164 4.32 -12.01 9.09
C VAL A 164 3.13 -12.91 8.82
N VAL A 165 3.30 -14.18 9.17
CA VAL A 165 2.19 -15.06 9.51
C VAL A 165 1.77 -14.70 10.93
N TYR A 166 0.53 -14.29 11.09
CA TYR A 166 -0.12 -14.10 12.39
C TYR A 166 -1.35 -15.01 12.43
N ALA A 167 -1.38 -15.93 13.39
CA ALA A 167 -2.41 -16.96 13.48
C ALA A 167 -2.74 -17.30 14.95
N GLN A 168 -3.84 -18.03 15.17
CA GLN A 168 -4.28 -18.50 16.49
C GLN A 168 -4.37 -17.35 17.52
N GLN A 169 -5.08 -16.27 17.14
CA GLN A 169 -5.25 -15.08 17.98
C GLN A 169 -3.95 -14.49 18.56
N GLY A 170 -2.85 -14.61 17.81
CA GLY A 170 -1.55 -14.04 18.18
C GLY A 170 -0.61 -14.98 18.93
N GLU A 171 -1.00 -16.24 19.14
CA GLU A 171 -0.09 -17.26 19.67
C GLU A 171 1.05 -17.58 18.68
N ILE A 172 0.81 -17.40 17.38
CA ILE A 172 1.80 -17.65 16.34
C ILE A 172 2.13 -16.36 15.61
N ILE A 173 3.41 -15.98 15.70
CA ILE A 173 4.04 -14.97 14.84
C ILE A 173 5.22 -15.64 14.13
N GLY A 174 5.26 -15.58 12.80
CA GLY A 174 6.30 -16.22 12.01
C GLY A 174 6.62 -15.49 10.72
N LEU A 175 7.77 -15.79 10.14
CA LEU A 175 8.18 -15.34 8.81
C LEU A 175 7.82 -16.42 7.80
N PRO A 176 7.08 -16.10 6.73
CA PRO A 176 6.73 -17.09 5.72
C PRO A 176 7.96 -17.58 4.94
N GLU A 177 8.01 -18.88 4.67
CA GLU A 177 8.99 -19.54 3.81
C GLU A 177 8.31 -20.54 2.87
N GLY A 178 9.02 -20.95 1.81
CA GLY A 178 8.47 -21.89 0.83
C GLY A 178 7.25 -21.31 0.11
N SER A 179 6.16 -22.08 0.03
CA SER A 179 4.91 -21.68 -0.62
C SER A 179 3.90 -21.02 0.33
N TYR A 180 4.15 -21.03 1.64
CA TYR A 180 3.26 -20.41 2.61
C TYR A 180 3.37 -18.89 2.57
N SER A 181 2.27 -18.18 2.82
CA SER A 181 2.19 -16.73 2.62
C SER A 181 1.99 -15.99 3.94
N SER A 182 2.51 -14.75 4.02
CA SER A 182 2.16 -13.87 5.15
C SER A 182 0.67 -13.54 5.14
N THR A 183 0.12 -13.24 6.31
CA THR A 183 -1.28 -12.82 6.49
C THR A 183 -1.39 -11.39 6.98
N HIS A 184 -0.32 -10.85 7.57
CA HIS A 184 -0.30 -9.52 8.16
C HIS A 184 1.01 -8.78 7.88
N ILE A 185 0.98 -7.48 8.05
CA ILE A 185 2.12 -6.58 8.03
C ILE A 185 2.24 -5.94 9.42
N ILE A 186 3.40 -6.06 10.06
CA ILE A 186 3.69 -5.32 11.28
C ILE A 186 4.47 -4.07 10.93
N LYS A 187 3.97 -2.91 11.34
CA LYS A 187 4.62 -1.61 11.16
C LYS A 187 5.18 -1.09 12.47
N PHE A 188 6.34 -0.47 12.37
CA PHE A 188 7.12 0.06 13.48
C PHE A 188 7.25 1.58 13.34
N GLU A 189 7.34 2.27 14.47
CA GLU A 189 7.80 3.66 14.52
C GLU A 189 9.29 3.74 14.87
N LYS A 190 9.99 4.72 14.27
CA LYS A 190 11.33 5.14 14.71
C LYS A 190 11.18 6.08 15.92
N ASN A 191 12.17 6.14 16.79
CA ASN A 191 12.16 7.10 17.93
C ASN A 191 12.03 8.57 17.49
N ASN A 192 12.44 8.92 16.27
CA ASN A 192 12.29 10.27 15.72
C ASN A 192 10.96 10.48 14.97
N GLN A 193 10.07 9.48 14.95
CA GLN A 193 8.73 9.49 14.36
C GLN A 193 7.70 9.07 15.43
N GLU A 194 7.82 9.62 16.65
CA GLU A 194 6.92 9.31 17.76
C GLU A 194 5.44 9.48 17.34
N ASN A 195 4.58 8.56 17.78
CA ASN A 195 3.13 8.54 17.54
C ASN A 195 2.69 8.19 16.11
N LEU A 196 3.59 7.78 15.21
CA LEU A 196 3.21 7.39 13.85
C LEU A 196 2.24 6.19 13.85
N VAL A 197 2.47 5.19 14.71
CA VAL A 197 1.60 4.01 14.83
C VAL A 197 0.21 4.43 15.34
N LEU A 198 0.17 5.28 16.36
CA LEU A 198 -1.07 5.78 16.94
C LEU A 198 -1.87 6.63 15.94
N ASN A 199 -1.17 7.49 15.19
CA ASN A 199 -1.74 8.32 14.14
C ASN A 199 -2.43 7.46 13.09
N GLU A 200 -1.71 6.49 12.54
CA GLU A 200 -2.23 5.61 11.49
C GLU A 200 -3.43 4.80 11.98
N LYS A 201 -3.36 4.22 13.19
CA LYS A 201 -4.50 3.51 13.80
C LYS A 201 -5.73 4.40 13.90
N LEU A 202 -5.56 5.65 14.36
CA LEU A 202 -6.66 6.58 14.54
C LEU A 202 -7.28 7.03 13.22
N MET A 203 -6.46 7.29 12.19
CA MET A 203 -6.95 7.69 10.88
C MET A 203 -7.70 6.56 10.20
N LEU A 204 -7.19 5.33 10.24
CA LEU A 204 -7.89 4.15 9.69
C LEU A 204 -9.21 3.88 10.42
N GLU A 205 -9.23 3.91 11.76
CA GLU A 205 -10.46 3.73 12.53
C GLU A 205 -11.49 4.84 12.25
N THR A 206 -11.03 6.08 12.12
CA THR A 206 -11.90 7.23 11.81
C THR A 206 -12.47 7.13 10.39
N ALA A 207 -11.63 6.79 9.40
CA ALA A 207 -12.07 6.55 8.03
C ALA A 207 -13.11 5.41 7.95
N ARG A 208 -12.90 4.30 8.68
CA ARG A 208 -13.88 3.21 8.77
C ARG A 208 -15.23 3.67 9.29
N ARG A 209 -15.25 4.50 10.33
CA ARG A 209 -16.48 5.09 10.90
C ARG A 209 -17.20 6.05 9.95
N LEU A 210 -16.46 6.60 9.00
CA LEU A 210 -16.98 7.42 7.90
C LEU A 210 -17.30 6.59 6.65
N ALA A 211 -17.44 5.27 6.79
CA ALA A 211 -17.75 4.36 5.69
C ALA A 211 -16.76 4.42 4.52
N ILE A 212 -15.50 4.76 4.78
CA ILE A 212 -14.40 4.62 3.81
C ILE A 212 -13.86 3.19 3.95
N PRO A 213 -13.77 2.41 2.85
CA PRO A 213 -13.31 1.03 2.91
C PRO A 213 -11.81 1.04 3.21
N VAL A 214 -11.41 0.63 4.41
CA VAL A 214 -10.01 0.60 4.86
C VAL A 214 -9.61 -0.80 5.32
N CYS A 215 -8.31 -1.09 5.27
CA CYS A 215 -7.76 -2.33 5.83
C CYS A 215 -8.02 -2.46 7.34
N ASN A 216 -8.02 -3.69 7.85
CA ASN A 216 -8.17 -3.95 9.27
C ASN A 216 -6.82 -3.78 9.99
N THR A 217 -6.86 -3.20 11.19
CA THR A 217 -5.65 -2.95 11.98
C THR A 217 -5.87 -3.16 13.47
N GLU A 218 -4.80 -3.57 14.16
CA GLU A 218 -4.73 -3.74 15.60
C GLU A 218 -3.44 -3.13 16.15
N ILE A 219 -3.47 -2.64 17.40
CA ILE A 219 -2.25 -2.23 18.10
C ILE A 219 -1.71 -3.44 18.86
N LEU A 220 -0.47 -3.82 18.58
CA LEU A 220 0.29 -4.74 19.43
C LEU A 220 1.13 -3.92 20.40
N SER A 221 1.04 -4.22 21.70
CA SER A 221 1.88 -3.63 22.73
C SER A 221 2.95 -4.63 23.14
N ILE A 222 4.20 -4.35 22.81
CA ILE A 222 5.35 -5.22 23.09
C ILE A 222 6.43 -4.38 23.74
N ALA A 223 6.87 -4.82 24.92
CA ALA A 223 7.65 -3.99 25.84
C ALA A 223 6.97 -2.63 26.07
N ASP A 224 7.67 -1.53 25.81
CA ASP A 224 7.20 -0.15 25.93
C ASP A 224 6.81 0.48 24.58
N ARG A 225 6.75 -0.32 23.50
CA ARG A 225 6.47 0.17 22.13
C ARG A 225 5.12 -0.31 21.61
N ARG A 226 4.48 0.55 20.81
CA ARG A 226 3.29 0.22 20.03
C ARG A 226 3.70 -0.14 18.61
N LEU A 227 3.13 -1.23 18.10
CA LEU A 227 3.25 -1.64 16.71
C LEU A 227 1.86 -1.65 16.08
N LEU A 228 1.78 -1.37 14.77
CA LEU A 228 0.54 -1.54 14.03
C LEU A 228 0.56 -2.89 13.31
N LEU A 229 -0.33 -3.79 13.70
CA LEU A 229 -0.61 -5.00 12.95
C LEU A 229 -1.68 -4.67 11.91
N VAL A 230 -1.38 -4.89 10.64
CA VAL A 230 -2.26 -4.61 9.50
C VAL A 230 -2.61 -5.94 8.83
N GLU A 231 -3.90 -6.26 8.75
CA GLU A 231 -4.38 -7.43 8.01
C GLU A 231 -4.21 -7.19 6.51
N ARG A 232 -3.60 -8.16 5.81
CA ARG A 232 -3.40 -8.08 4.37
C ARG A 232 -4.70 -8.38 3.64
N PHE A 233 -5.24 -7.38 2.94
CA PHE A 233 -6.43 -7.54 2.10
C PHE A 233 -6.13 -8.27 0.78
N ASP A 234 -4.86 -8.44 0.41
CA ASP A 234 -4.44 -9.27 -0.73
C ASP A 234 -4.23 -10.75 -0.35
N ARG A 235 -4.77 -11.15 0.81
CA ARG A 235 -4.77 -12.50 1.35
C ARG A 235 -6.18 -12.84 1.82
N SER A 236 -6.62 -14.06 1.51
CA SER A 236 -7.87 -14.62 2.01
C SER A 236 -7.54 -15.85 2.85
N VAL A 237 -7.70 -15.70 4.16
CA VAL A 237 -7.42 -16.75 5.15
C VAL A 237 -8.70 -17.57 5.38
N SER A 238 -8.59 -18.89 5.30
CA SER A 238 -9.71 -19.81 5.51
C SER A 238 -9.44 -20.69 6.73
N GLU A 239 -10.06 -20.36 7.87
CA GLU A 239 -9.95 -21.12 9.13
C GLU A 239 -10.49 -22.56 9.04
N GLU A 240 -11.45 -22.81 8.16
CA GLU A 240 -12.05 -24.14 7.94
C GLU A 240 -11.10 -25.12 7.24
N ASN A 241 -10.23 -24.59 6.38
CA ASN A 241 -9.33 -25.39 5.54
C ASN A 241 -7.92 -25.22 6.08
N LYS A 242 -7.37 -26.26 6.70
CA LYS A 242 -6.00 -26.23 7.20
C LYS A 242 -5.02 -26.87 6.23
N VAL A 243 -3.80 -26.38 6.24
CA VAL A 243 -2.64 -26.94 5.54
C VAL A 243 -1.59 -27.29 6.57
N THR A 244 -0.93 -28.44 6.40
CA THR A 244 0.21 -28.83 7.23
C THR A 244 1.43 -28.04 6.76
N VAL A 245 2.01 -27.26 7.67
CA VAL A 245 3.12 -26.35 7.40
C VAL A 245 4.32 -26.78 8.23
N LYS A 246 5.50 -26.87 7.60
CA LYS A 246 6.75 -27.10 8.31
C LYS A 246 7.11 -25.90 9.17
N THR A 247 7.68 -26.15 10.33
CA THR A 247 8.07 -25.10 11.26
C THR A 247 9.55 -25.15 11.52
N LYS A 248 10.17 -23.98 11.51
CA LYS A 248 11.53 -23.77 12.00
C LYS A 248 11.47 -22.89 13.23
N MET A 249 11.92 -23.43 14.35
CA MET A 249 11.98 -22.75 15.65
C MET A 249 13.45 -22.62 16.07
N PRO A 250 13.99 -21.41 16.27
CA PRO A 250 15.35 -21.24 16.78
C PRO A 250 15.54 -22.00 18.11
N ILE A 251 16.58 -22.86 18.22
CA ILE A 251 16.76 -23.74 19.39
C ILE A 251 17.18 -22.97 20.64
N ALA A 252 17.96 -21.89 20.52
CA ALA A 252 18.26 -20.95 21.61
C ALA A 252 19.06 -19.72 21.13
N GLY A 253 18.72 -18.54 21.68
CA GLY A 253 19.70 -17.52 22.11
C GLY A 253 20.56 -16.78 21.08
N VAL A 254 20.39 -16.98 19.77
CA VAL A 254 21.10 -16.15 18.77
C VAL A 254 20.69 -14.70 19.02
N LYS A 255 21.65 -13.87 19.41
CA LYS A 255 21.38 -12.45 19.58
C LYS A 255 21.12 -11.85 18.20
N PRO A 256 20.25 -10.84 18.08
CA PRO A 256 19.99 -10.22 16.80
C PRO A 256 21.26 -9.73 16.07
N GLU A 257 22.26 -9.29 16.83
CA GLU A 257 23.59 -8.89 16.35
C GLU A 257 24.46 -10.04 15.76
N GLU A 258 24.09 -11.30 15.97
CA GLU A 258 24.83 -12.50 15.53
C GLU A 258 24.15 -13.21 14.33
N GLU A 259 23.09 -12.62 13.76
CA GLU A 259 22.20 -13.26 12.77
C GLU A 259 22.78 -13.47 11.35
N LEU A 260 24.01 -13.04 11.07
CA LEU A 260 24.61 -13.17 9.73
C LEU A 260 25.10 -14.60 9.40
N HIS A 261 25.18 -15.50 10.39
CA HIS A 261 25.74 -16.85 10.24
C HIS A 261 24.85 -17.96 10.83
N VAL A 262 23.53 -17.83 10.73
CA VAL A 262 22.60 -18.86 11.22
C VAL A 262 22.66 -20.10 10.32
N LEU A 263 23.19 -21.21 10.86
CA LEU A 263 23.23 -22.51 10.18
C LEU A 263 21.90 -23.26 10.40
N GLU A 264 21.49 -24.12 9.46
CA GLU A 264 20.26 -24.94 9.59
C GLU A 264 20.26 -25.82 10.87
N SER A 265 21.43 -26.19 11.39
CA SER A 265 21.57 -26.88 12.68
C SER A 265 21.06 -26.08 13.89
N ASN A 266 20.80 -24.79 13.73
CA ASN A 266 20.34 -23.90 14.80
C ASN A 266 18.81 -23.92 14.97
N TYR A 267 18.10 -24.68 14.13
CA TYR A 267 16.64 -24.77 14.16
C TYR A 267 16.16 -26.15 14.60
N SER A 268 15.18 -26.13 15.51
CA SER A 268 14.30 -27.27 15.73
C SER A 268 13.24 -27.26 14.64
N HIS A 269 12.88 -28.44 14.19
CA HIS A 269 11.95 -28.64 13.10
C HIS A 269 10.70 -29.33 13.61
N GLY A 270 9.56 -28.86 13.13
CA GLY A 270 8.26 -29.45 13.44
C GLY A 270 7.29 -29.28 12.28
N VAL A 271 6.04 -29.59 12.56
CA VAL A 271 4.91 -29.34 11.67
C VAL A 271 3.75 -28.80 12.50
N MET A 272 2.92 -27.97 11.88
CA MET A 272 1.69 -27.46 12.47
C MET A 272 0.61 -27.34 11.40
N ASP A 273 -0.65 -27.50 11.79
CA ASP A 273 -1.77 -27.25 10.89
C ASP A 273 -2.21 -25.79 11.03
N LEU A 274 -1.96 -25.00 9.99
CA LEU A 274 -2.34 -23.59 9.90
C LEU A 274 -3.49 -23.39 8.91
N PRO A 275 -4.25 -22.28 9.04
CA PRO A 275 -5.25 -21.92 8.03
C PRO A 275 -4.65 -21.83 6.63
N SER A 276 -5.38 -22.26 5.62
CA SER A 276 -4.98 -22.04 4.22
C SER A 276 -5.06 -20.55 3.90
N VAL A 277 -4.09 -20.07 3.13
CA VAL A 277 -4.00 -18.66 2.71
C VAL A 277 -4.03 -18.61 1.20
N LYS A 278 -5.13 -18.10 0.64
CA LYS A 278 -5.22 -17.77 -0.78
C LYS A 278 -4.72 -16.36 -1.02
N ARG A 279 -4.08 -16.12 -2.17
CA ARG A 279 -3.62 -14.78 -2.52
C ARG A 279 -4.64 -14.13 -3.46
N VAL A 280 -4.79 -12.81 -3.36
CA VAL A 280 -5.65 -12.02 -4.24
C VAL A 280 -4.76 -11.10 -5.05
N HIS A 281 -4.95 -11.04 -6.38
CA HIS A 281 -4.15 -10.14 -7.19
C HIS A 281 -4.50 -8.69 -6.88
N ILE A 282 -3.48 -7.90 -6.53
CA ILE A 282 -3.59 -6.47 -6.36
C ILE A 282 -2.48 -5.77 -7.15
N ILE A 283 -2.78 -4.57 -7.61
CA ILE A 283 -1.81 -3.66 -8.21
C ILE A 283 -2.02 -2.27 -7.61
N ASP A 284 -0.93 -1.56 -7.35
CA ASP A 284 -1.01 -0.18 -6.88
C ASP A 284 -1.38 0.80 -8.02
N GLY A 285 -1.69 2.06 -7.69
CA GLY A 285 -2.06 3.07 -8.67
C GLY A 285 -0.97 3.33 -9.72
N CYS A 286 0.31 3.21 -9.37
CA CYS A 286 1.41 3.32 -10.34
C CYS A 286 1.37 2.14 -11.32
N GLN A 287 1.26 0.90 -10.81
CA GLN A 287 1.19 -0.31 -11.63
C GLN A 287 -0.05 -0.32 -12.52
N ALA A 288 -1.19 0.17 -12.03
CA ALA A 288 -2.43 0.27 -12.81
C ALA A 288 -2.32 1.28 -13.97
N LEU A 289 -1.56 2.36 -13.78
CA LEU A 289 -1.29 3.37 -14.80
C LEU A 289 -0.05 3.07 -15.67
N GLY A 290 0.67 1.98 -15.39
CA GLY A 290 1.92 1.64 -16.09
C GLY A 290 3.10 2.56 -15.76
N LEU A 291 3.05 3.24 -14.61
CA LEU A 291 4.07 4.18 -14.16
C LEU A 291 5.09 3.51 -13.23
N ARG A 292 6.33 3.99 -13.26
CA ARG A 292 7.40 3.55 -12.34
C ARG A 292 7.18 4.11 -10.93
N SER A 293 7.85 3.51 -9.95
CA SER A 293 7.71 3.88 -8.53
C SER A 293 8.08 5.34 -8.26
N GLU A 294 9.02 5.92 -9.00
CA GLU A 294 9.45 7.32 -8.89
C GLU A 294 8.34 8.31 -9.25
N LEU A 295 7.34 7.88 -10.03
CA LEU A 295 6.20 8.68 -10.48
C LEU A 295 5.00 8.58 -9.52
N LYS A 296 5.20 8.08 -8.30
CA LYS A 296 4.11 7.95 -7.31
C LYS A 296 3.51 9.28 -6.86
N TYR A 297 4.31 10.35 -6.83
CA TYR A 297 3.84 11.71 -6.54
C TYR A 297 3.56 12.44 -7.84
N GLU A 298 2.48 13.21 -7.90
CA GLU A 298 2.13 13.99 -9.08
C GLU A 298 3.29 14.91 -9.48
N ARG A 299 3.80 15.70 -8.52
CA ARG A 299 5.07 16.44 -8.61
C ARG A 299 6.27 15.53 -8.35
N HIS A 300 6.49 14.55 -9.21
CA HIS A 300 7.53 13.52 -9.05
C HIS A 300 8.97 14.06 -8.88
N LEU A 301 9.28 15.24 -9.42
CA LEU A 301 10.60 15.89 -9.25
C LEU A 301 10.72 16.71 -7.95
N GLY A 302 9.64 16.84 -7.18
CA GLY A 302 9.57 17.58 -5.93
C GLY A 302 8.88 18.95 -6.03
N ASP A 303 8.80 19.64 -4.89
CA ASP A 303 8.03 20.89 -4.72
C ASP A 303 8.84 22.17 -4.96
N GLY A 304 10.13 22.04 -5.31
CA GLY A 304 11.00 23.19 -5.59
C GLY A 304 10.46 24.02 -6.76
N ALA A 305 10.59 25.35 -6.67
CA ALA A 305 10.05 26.28 -7.68
C ALA A 305 10.49 25.96 -9.12
N GLU A 306 11.72 25.47 -9.29
CA GLU A 306 12.33 25.04 -10.55
C GLU A 306 11.64 23.84 -11.20
N VAL A 307 10.94 22.99 -10.42
CA VAL A 307 10.44 21.69 -10.88
C VAL A 307 8.97 21.43 -10.57
N ARG A 308 8.34 22.21 -9.68
CA ARG A 308 6.94 22.01 -9.24
C ARG A 308 5.88 22.07 -10.34
N HIS A 309 6.23 22.59 -11.51
CA HIS A 309 5.38 22.59 -12.69
C HIS A 309 5.35 21.22 -13.41
N SER A 310 6.31 20.35 -13.11
CA SER A 310 6.41 19.00 -13.68
C SER A 310 5.48 18.03 -12.92
N ARG A 311 4.30 17.79 -13.48
CA ARG A 311 3.21 17.00 -12.89
C ARG A 311 2.95 15.71 -13.69
N LEU A 312 3.99 14.89 -13.88
CA LEU A 312 3.92 13.65 -14.69
C LEU A 312 3.66 12.38 -13.87
N GLY A 313 3.61 12.48 -12.53
CA GLY A 313 3.25 11.34 -11.70
C GLY A 313 1.75 11.17 -11.54
N VAL A 314 1.36 10.19 -10.72
CA VAL A 314 -0.06 9.87 -10.49
C VAL A 314 -0.82 11.09 -9.98
N SER A 315 -1.93 11.43 -10.65
CA SER A 315 -2.87 12.50 -10.29
C SER A 315 -4.29 11.98 -10.08
N PHE A 316 -5.19 12.80 -9.53
CA PHE A 316 -6.62 12.46 -9.48
C PHE A 316 -7.26 12.38 -10.87
N GLU A 317 -6.74 13.08 -11.87
CA GLU A 317 -7.21 12.97 -13.27
C GLU A 317 -6.91 11.57 -13.82
N ASP A 318 -5.68 11.08 -13.59
CA ASP A 318 -5.28 9.73 -13.98
C ASP A 318 -6.12 8.66 -13.28
N LEU A 319 -6.34 8.80 -11.97
CA LEU A 319 -7.18 7.89 -11.21
C LEU A 319 -8.65 7.93 -11.69
N GLY A 320 -9.19 9.12 -11.96
CA GLY A 320 -10.55 9.28 -12.48
C GLY A 320 -10.77 8.65 -13.86
N ALA A 321 -9.73 8.69 -14.71
CA ALA A 321 -9.69 8.00 -15.99
C ALA A 321 -9.58 6.48 -15.82
N LEU A 322 -8.68 6.01 -14.94
CA LEU A 322 -8.46 4.59 -14.63
C LEU A 322 -9.76 3.89 -14.19
N CYS A 323 -10.62 4.58 -13.43
CA CYS A 323 -11.92 4.05 -12.99
C CYS A 323 -12.81 3.52 -14.14
N ALA A 324 -12.59 3.93 -15.39
CA ALA A 324 -13.32 3.38 -16.54
C ALA A 324 -13.06 1.88 -16.77
N LEU A 325 -11.95 1.34 -16.24
CA LEU A 325 -11.59 -0.07 -16.28
C LEU A 325 -12.12 -0.85 -15.07
N CYS A 326 -12.78 -0.18 -14.12
CA CYS A 326 -13.33 -0.80 -12.93
C CYS A 326 -14.69 -1.46 -13.19
N VAL A 327 -15.02 -2.47 -12.39
CA VAL A 327 -16.32 -3.19 -12.43
C VAL A 327 -17.49 -2.23 -12.20
N ASP A 328 -17.36 -1.31 -11.24
CA ASP A 328 -18.31 -0.22 -11.02
C ASP A 328 -17.57 1.14 -11.02
N PRO A 329 -17.41 1.77 -12.21
CA PRO A 329 -16.70 3.03 -12.33
C PRO A 329 -17.25 4.14 -11.45
N LYS A 330 -18.58 4.20 -11.26
CA LYS A 330 -19.20 5.27 -10.46
C LYS A 330 -18.91 5.05 -8.98
N ALA A 331 -19.13 3.85 -8.46
CA ALA A 331 -18.87 3.54 -7.05
C ALA A 331 -17.39 3.75 -6.68
N VAL A 332 -16.46 3.34 -7.57
CA VAL A 332 -15.02 3.54 -7.35
C VAL A 332 -14.66 5.02 -7.32
N ARG A 333 -15.17 5.84 -8.26
CA ARG A 333 -14.95 7.31 -8.24
C ARG A 333 -15.46 7.96 -6.97
N ILE A 334 -16.62 7.56 -6.46
CA ILE A 334 -17.16 8.05 -5.18
C ILE A 334 -16.27 7.61 -4.01
N SER A 335 -15.76 6.38 -4.01
CA SER A 335 -14.83 5.93 -2.97
C SER A 335 -13.51 6.71 -2.98
N ILE A 336 -12.94 6.99 -4.16
CA ILE A 336 -11.74 7.82 -4.30
C ILE A 336 -12.02 9.27 -3.90
N LEU A 337 -13.19 9.82 -4.24
CA LEU A 337 -13.63 11.15 -3.79
C LEU A 337 -13.64 11.21 -2.26
N ARG A 338 -14.30 10.26 -1.60
CA ARG A 338 -14.39 10.21 -0.13
C ARG A 338 -13.01 10.09 0.53
N TRP A 339 -12.13 9.27 -0.05
CA TRP A 339 -10.73 9.14 0.38
C TRP A 339 -9.95 10.44 0.21
N GLY A 340 -10.07 11.12 -0.93
CA GLY A 340 -9.45 12.43 -1.18
C GLY A 340 -9.92 13.49 -0.20
N ILE A 341 -11.25 13.63 0.01
CA ILE A 341 -11.79 14.58 1.00
C ILE A 341 -11.29 14.25 2.41
N PHE A 342 -11.23 12.97 2.78
CA PHE A 342 -10.69 12.57 4.07
C PHE A 342 -9.23 12.96 4.23
N ASN A 343 -8.37 12.66 3.24
CA ASN A 343 -6.95 13.03 3.26
C ASN A 343 -6.75 14.55 3.35
N LEU A 344 -7.55 15.32 2.61
CA LEU A 344 -7.57 16.78 2.69
C LEU A 344 -7.96 17.27 4.09
N ALA A 345 -8.98 16.68 4.70
CA ALA A 345 -9.51 17.09 6.01
C ALA A 345 -8.57 16.72 7.17
N VAL A 346 -7.84 15.60 7.07
CA VAL A 346 -6.92 15.18 8.14
C VAL A 346 -5.48 15.67 7.93
N GLY A 347 -5.17 16.34 6.82
CA GLY A 347 -3.82 16.80 6.52
C GLY A 347 -2.87 15.64 6.20
N ASN A 348 -3.34 14.68 5.40
CA ASN A 348 -2.51 13.58 4.88
C ASN A 348 -1.78 14.04 3.61
N PHE A 349 -0.54 14.48 3.76
CA PHE A 349 0.30 14.97 2.67
C PHE A 349 0.96 13.87 1.83
N ASP A 350 0.85 12.61 2.24
CA ASP A 350 1.55 11.46 1.61
C ASP A 350 0.60 10.48 0.91
N ALA A 351 -0.64 10.90 0.62
CA ALA A 351 -1.62 10.11 -0.12
C ALA A 351 -1.28 10.03 -1.63
N HIS A 352 -0.25 9.25 -1.98
CA HIS A 352 0.32 9.15 -3.34
C HIS A 352 -0.14 7.89 -4.10
N GLY A 353 0.27 7.73 -5.37
CA GLY A 353 -0.16 6.64 -6.25
C GLY A 353 0.05 5.21 -5.73
N LYS A 354 1.08 4.97 -4.90
CA LYS A 354 1.31 3.67 -4.25
C LYS A 354 0.49 3.43 -2.96
N ASN A 355 -0.31 4.41 -2.53
CA ASN A 355 -1.19 4.33 -1.34
C ASN A 355 -2.67 4.12 -1.71
N ILE A 356 -2.91 3.79 -2.98
CA ILE A 356 -4.19 3.31 -3.51
C ILE A 356 -3.89 2.07 -4.34
N SER A 357 -4.69 1.02 -4.15
CA SER A 357 -4.54 -0.24 -4.88
C SER A 357 -5.87 -0.71 -5.43
N PHE A 358 -5.78 -1.56 -6.44
CA PHE A 358 -6.92 -2.18 -7.10
C PHE A 358 -6.72 -3.69 -7.10
N THR A 359 -7.76 -4.42 -6.72
CA THR A 359 -7.86 -5.84 -7.03
C THR A 359 -8.09 -6.00 -8.53
N LEU A 360 -7.53 -7.05 -9.12
CA LEU A 360 -7.69 -7.34 -10.55
C LEU A 360 -8.07 -8.81 -10.74
N SER A 361 -9.10 -9.04 -11.53
CA SER A 361 -9.62 -10.36 -11.86
C SER A 361 -10.19 -10.37 -13.29
N GLU A 362 -10.72 -11.50 -13.74
CA GLU A 362 -11.45 -11.63 -15.01
C GLU A 362 -12.62 -10.64 -15.16
N LYS A 363 -13.15 -10.10 -14.05
CA LYS A 363 -14.25 -9.12 -14.07
C LYS A 363 -13.78 -7.69 -14.38
N GLY A 364 -12.48 -7.42 -14.28
CA GLY A 364 -11.90 -6.07 -14.34
C GLY A 364 -11.32 -5.63 -12.99
N LEU A 365 -11.00 -4.34 -12.90
CA LEU A 365 -10.45 -3.74 -11.68
C LEU A 365 -11.54 -3.49 -10.64
N ASP A 366 -11.21 -3.62 -9.37
CA ASP A 366 -12.05 -3.10 -8.29
C ASP A 366 -11.17 -2.50 -7.20
N LEU A 367 -11.67 -1.49 -6.51
CA LEU A 367 -10.88 -0.74 -5.53
C LEU A 367 -10.57 -1.62 -4.31
N ALA A 368 -9.28 -1.77 -3.98
CA ALA A 368 -8.89 -2.44 -2.75
C ALA A 368 -9.14 -1.50 -1.54
N PRO A 369 -9.28 -2.05 -0.32
CA PRO A 369 -9.38 -1.22 0.88
C PRO A 369 -8.20 -0.25 0.99
N PHE A 370 -8.46 1.00 1.37
CA PHE A 370 -7.42 2.00 1.60
C PHE A 370 -6.55 1.64 2.81
N TYR A 371 -5.29 2.06 2.75
CA TYR A 371 -4.25 1.82 3.74
C TYR A 371 -3.34 3.05 3.84
N ASP A 372 -2.37 3.03 4.77
CA ASP A 372 -1.38 4.10 4.95
C ASP A 372 -2.01 5.50 5.12
N LEU A 373 -3.12 5.57 5.87
CA LEU A 373 -3.77 6.84 6.21
C LEU A 373 -3.11 7.46 7.44
N VAL A 374 -2.48 8.62 7.28
CA VAL A 374 -1.75 9.31 8.37
C VAL A 374 -2.02 10.81 8.30
N SER A 375 -2.30 11.46 9.44
CA SER A 375 -2.32 12.92 9.53
C SER A 375 -0.89 13.44 9.69
N ILE A 376 -0.19 13.66 8.59
CA ILE A 376 1.20 14.15 8.58
C ILE A 376 1.30 15.52 9.25
N GLU A 377 0.32 16.39 9.00
CA GLU A 377 0.24 17.72 9.60
C GLU A 377 0.26 17.69 11.14
N SER A 378 -0.45 16.73 11.75
CA SER A 378 -0.52 16.61 13.21
C SER A 378 0.78 16.16 13.89
N LEU A 379 1.67 15.49 13.14
CA LEU A 379 3.00 15.09 13.64
C LEU A 379 3.92 16.31 13.80
N GLY A 380 3.72 17.34 12.96
CA GLY A 380 4.50 18.58 12.93
C GLY A 380 5.97 18.40 12.54
N GLY A 381 6.69 19.49 12.30
CA GLY A 381 8.14 19.46 12.04
C GLY A 381 8.55 19.31 10.57
N LYS A 382 9.71 18.66 10.30
CA LYS A 382 10.41 18.59 9.00
C LYS A 382 9.75 17.69 7.93
N PHE A 383 8.45 17.39 8.07
CA PHE A 383 7.75 16.55 7.11
C PHE A 383 7.28 17.38 5.91
N LYS A 384 6.99 16.69 4.80
CA LYS A 384 6.37 17.28 3.62
C LYS A 384 5.08 18.00 4.03
N ASP A 385 4.89 19.22 3.56
CA ASP A 385 3.75 20.10 3.85
C ASP A 385 2.85 20.37 2.64
N THR A 386 3.17 19.76 1.49
CA THR A 386 2.35 19.76 0.28
C THR A 386 1.71 18.40 0.04
N PHE A 387 0.49 18.40 -0.52
CA PHE A 387 -0.20 17.16 -0.87
C PHE A 387 0.55 16.36 -1.95
N ALA A 388 0.37 15.04 -1.96
CA ALA A 388 0.95 14.16 -2.96
C ALA A 388 0.33 14.31 -4.37
N MET A 389 -0.95 14.65 -4.40
CA MET A 389 -1.75 14.96 -5.58
C MET A 389 -2.48 16.29 -5.34
N GLY A 390 -2.60 17.11 -6.38
CA GLY A 390 -3.26 18.42 -6.32
C GLY A 390 -4.78 18.30 -6.27
N TYR A 391 -5.43 19.12 -5.46
CA TYR A 391 -6.89 19.30 -5.53
C TYR A 391 -7.16 20.38 -6.56
N GLY A 392 -7.31 19.94 -7.81
CA GLY A 392 -7.10 20.81 -8.96
C GLY A 392 -5.63 21.18 -9.09
N ASP A 393 -5.31 22.48 -8.98
CA ASP A 393 -3.93 22.97 -9.08
C ASP A 393 -3.30 23.29 -7.72
N ASN A 394 -4.09 23.21 -6.63
CA ASN A 394 -3.67 23.56 -5.29
C ASN A 394 -3.10 22.34 -4.54
N PHE A 395 -1.85 22.44 -4.09
CA PHE A 395 -1.16 21.41 -3.31
C PHE A 395 -1.05 21.78 -1.83
N GLY A 396 -1.76 22.81 -1.38
CA GLY A 396 -1.77 23.30 0.00
C GLY A 396 -0.98 24.59 0.22
N GLU A 397 -0.40 25.20 -0.82
CA GLU A 397 0.34 26.46 -0.72
C GLU A 397 -0.57 27.67 -0.46
N THR A 398 -1.84 27.57 -0.87
CA THR A 398 -2.88 28.57 -0.62
C THR A 398 -4.09 27.93 0.06
N PRO A 399 -4.90 28.69 0.82
CA PRO A 399 -6.15 28.18 1.36
C PRO A 399 -7.01 27.58 0.25
N PHE A 400 -7.58 26.40 0.49
CA PHE A 400 -8.43 25.74 -0.49
C PHE A 400 -9.73 26.51 -0.69
N GLU A 401 -10.12 26.71 -1.94
CA GLU A 401 -11.35 27.37 -2.34
C GLU A 401 -12.33 26.39 -3.00
N TRP A 402 -13.57 26.84 -3.25
CA TRP A 402 -14.57 26.01 -3.92
C TRP A 402 -14.12 25.55 -5.31
N GLY A 403 -13.42 26.41 -6.06
CA GLY A 403 -12.89 26.08 -7.38
C GLY A 403 -11.92 24.89 -7.36
N ASP A 404 -11.09 24.78 -6.32
CA ASP A 404 -10.16 23.65 -6.14
C ASP A 404 -10.95 22.33 -5.97
N LEU A 405 -12.00 22.35 -5.16
CA LEU A 405 -12.86 21.18 -4.91
C LEU A 405 -13.65 20.78 -6.16
N CYS A 406 -14.15 21.75 -6.93
CA CYS A 406 -14.80 21.49 -8.21
C CYS A 406 -13.84 20.87 -9.23
N LYS A 407 -12.62 21.40 -9.35
CA LYS A 407 -11.62 20.82 -10.25
C LYS A 407 -11.22 19.41 -9.82
N PHE A 408 -11.02 19.19 -8.52
CA PHE A 408 -10.80 17.85 -7.96
C PHE A 408 -11.93 16.86 -8.32
N ALA A 409 -13.20 17.25 -8.18
CA ALA A 409 -14.31 16.40 -8.59
C ALA A 409 -14.37 16.17 -10.11
N LEU A 410 -14.07 17.20 -10.90
CA LEU A 410 -13.98 17.09 -12.36
C LEU A 410 -12.90 16.10 -12.79
N ASP A 411 -11.73 16.13 -12.14
CA ASP A 411 -10.61 15.23 -12.41
C ASP A 411 -10.98 13.79 -12.11
N LEU A 412 -11.73 13.56 -11.04
CA LEU A 412 -12.33 12.26 -10.73
C LEU A 412 -13.52 11.90 -11.63
N ARG A 413 -14.02 12.82 -12.45
CA ARG A 413 -15.23 12.68 -13.27
C ARG A 413 -16.47 12.40 -12.42
N VAL A 414 -16.62 13.16 -11.34
CA VAL A 414 -17.73 13.12 -10.40
C VAL A 414 -18.56 14.40 -10.52
N GLU A 415 -19.89 14.23 -10.48
CA GLU A 415 -20.84 15.33 -10.53
C GLU A 415 -20.76 16.19 -9.27
N GLU A 416 -21.03 17.49 -9.42
CA GLU A 416 -20.98 18.47 -8.32
C GLU A 416 -21.91 18.08 -7.15
N SER A 417 -23.09 17.53 -7.43
CA SER A 417 -24.02 17.08 -6.39
C SER A 417 -23.44 15.94 -5.54
N ASP A 418 -22.71 15.02 -6.18
CA ASP A 418 -22.03 13.92 -5.50
C ASP A 418 -20.84 14.43 -4.68
N LEU A 419 -20.10 15.43 -5.20
CA LEU A 419 -19.06 16.16 -4.44
C LEU A 419 -19.65 16.77 -3.17
N ILE A 420 -20.69 17.61 -3.30
CA ILE A 420 -21.29 18.33 -2.16
C ILE A 420 -21.76 17.34 -1.10
N SER A 421 -22.54 16.33 -1.51
CA SER A 421 -23.13 15.37 -0.58
C SER A 421 -22.07 14.57 0.17
N ASN A 422 -21.09 14.02 -0.55
CA ASN A 422 -20.06 13.19 0.09
C ASN A 422 -19.05 14.02 0.90
N ALA A 423 -18.69 15.21 0.42
CA ALA A 423 -17.76 16.06 1.14
C ALA A 423 -18.38 16.56 2.46
N LEU A 424 -19.62 17.05 2.45
CA LEU A 424 -20.28 17.48 3.68
C LEU A 424 -20.49 16.32 4.65
N ASP A 425 -20.86 15.13 4.17
CA ASP A 425 -20.98 13.92 5.01
C ASP A 425 -19.67 13.62 5.75
N ILE A 426 -18.54 13.55 5.03
CA ILE A 426 -17.21 13.32 5.62
C ILE A 426 -16.83 14.45 6.58
N LEU A 427 -16.88 15.71 6.13
CA LEU A 427 -16.34 16.85 6.87
C LEU A 427 -17.12 17.13 8.15
N THR A 428 -18.45 17.04 8.11
CA THR A 428 -19.28 17.31 9.30
C THR A 428 -19.26 16.15 10.30
N SER A 429 -19.06 14.91 9.83
CA SER A 429 -19.02 13.73 10.69
C SER A 429 -17.62 13.42 11.24
N LEU A 430 -16.55 13.96 10.63
CA LEU A 430 -15.16 13.69 11.02
C LEU A 430 -14.88 13.92 12.52
N PRO A 431 -15.27 15.05 13.16
CA PRO A 431 -15.01 15.26 14.58
C PRO A 431 -15.66 14.20 15.48
N GLY A 432 -16.89 13.80 15.15
CA GLY A 432 -17.63 12.77 15.87
C GLY A 432 -16.99 11.39 15.70
N ALA A 433 -16.65 11.03 14.46
CA ALA A 433 -15.95 9.79 14.14
C ALA A 433 -14.61 9.70 14.86
N LEU A 434 -13.79 10.75 14.84
CA LEU A 434 -12.49 10.79 15.51
C LEU A 434 -12.63 10.63 17.03
N LYS A 435 -13.61 11.31 17.64
CA LYS A 435 -13.91 11.17 19.08
C LYS A 435 -14.25 9.72 19.43
N MET A 436 -15.05 9.04 18.60
CA MET A 436 -15.38 7.63 18.82
C MET A 436 -14.15 6.72 18.65
N SER A 437 -13.31 6.96 17.63
CA SER A 437 -12.06 6.22 17.42
C SER A 437 -11.14 6.32 18.63
N LEU A 438 -10.98 7.52 19.19
CA LEU A 438 -10.18 7.76 20.39
C LEU A 438 -10.67 6.97 21.60
N SER A 439 -11.98 6.81 21.76
CA SER A 439 -12.56 6.05 22.88
C SER A 439 -12.29 4.54 22.81
N SER A 440 -11.87 4.03 21.64
CA SER A 440 -11.52 2.62 21.43
C SER A 440 -10.04 2.30 21.59
N LEU A 441 -9.21 3.30 21.87
CA LEU A 441 -7.76 3.11 22.01
C LEU A 441 -7.38 2.44 23.34
N PRO A 442 -6.26 1.67 23.36
CA PRO A 442 -5.64 1.25 24.60
C PRO A 442 -5.12 2.46 25.40
N PRO A 443 -4.86 2.31 26.72
CA PRO A 443 -4.42 3.40 27.59
C PRO A 443 -3.26 4.20 27.00
N THR A 444 -3.42 5.51 26.90
CA THR A 444 -2.46 6.45 26.30
C THR A 444 -1.57 7.09 27.35
N THR A 445 -0.33 7.39 26.96
CA THR A 445 0.63 8.15 27.76
C THR A 445 0.36 9.66 27.68
N ASP A 446 0.97 10.46 28.56
CA ASP A 446 0.86 11.93 28.52
C ASP A 446 1.41 12.54 27.23
N LYS A 447 2.48 11.95 26.68
CA LYS A 447 3.02 12.33 25.37
C LYS A 447 2.02 12.08 24.25
N GLU A 448 1.41 10.91 24.25
CA GLU A 448 0.37 10.55 23.27
C GLU A 448 -0.87 11.43 23.41
N ASN A 449 -1.28 11.78 24.62
CA ASN A 449 -2.39 12.71 24.85
C ASN A 449 -2.10 14.12 24.31
N THR A 450 -0.84 14.56 24.39
CA THR A 450 -0.39 15.81 23.76
C THR A 450 -0.50 15.73 22.24
N PHE A 451 -0.05 14.64 21.63
CA PHE A 451 -0.22 14.39 20.19
C PHE A 451 -1.69 14.33 19.78
N ILE A 452 -2.52 13.57 20.50
CA ILE A 452 -3.96 13.45 20.26
C ILE A 452 -4.64 14.81 20.27
N THR A 453 -4.26 15.69 21.19
CA THR A 453 -4.82 17.06 21.25
C THR A 453 -4.51 17.84 19.98
N LYS A 454 -3.27 17.76 19.47
CA LYS A 454 -2.87 18.38 18.19
C LYS A 454 -3.63 17.77 17.01
N LEU A 455 -3.69 16.44 16.93
CA LEU A 455 -4.39 15.71 15.89
C LEU A 455 -5.87 16.11 15.81
N ARG A 456 -6.55 16.17 16.96
CA ARG A 456 -7.94 16.64 17.03
C ARG A 456 -8.08 18.06 16.53
N HIS A 457 -7.22 18.97 16.98
CA HIS A 457 -7.27 20.36 16.55
C HIS A 457 -7.09 20.50 15.03
N VAL A 458 -6.14 19.77 14.43
CA VAL A 458 -5.94 19.74 12.97
C VAL A 458 -7.21 19.25 12.26
N CYS A 459 -7.72 18.07 12.63
CA CYS A 459 -8.89 17.47 11.99
C CYS A 459 -10.14 18.35 12.14
N GLU A 460 -10.42 18.86 13.34
CA GLU A 460 -11.58 19.71 13.64
C GLU A 460 -11.50 21.04 12.88
N SER A 461 -10.34 21.70 12.87
CA SER A 461 -10.18 23.01 12.23
C SER A 461 -10.25 22.92 10.71
N ARG A 462 -9.56 21.94 10.11
CA ARG A 462 -9.56 21.74 8.65
C ARG A 462 -10.93 21.31 8.14
N SER A 463 -11.59 20.37 8.82
CA SER A 463 -12.92 19.92 8.40
C SER A 463 -13.97 21.03 8.49
N ALA A 464 -13.93 21.84 9.56
CA ALA A 464 -14.82 23.00 9.70
C ALA A 464 -14.57 24.06 8.62
N TYR A 465 -13.30 24.36 8.30
CA TYR A 465 -12.93 25.29 7.24
C TYR A 465 -13.47 24.83 5.88
N LEU A 466 -13.18 23.59 5.47
CA LEU A 466 -13.59 23.04 4.19
C LEU A 466 -15.12 22.94 4.08
N ALA A 467 -15.82 22.56 5.17
CA ALA A 467 -17.28 22.56 5.19
C ALA A 467 -17.84 23.97 5.01
N GLY A 468 -17.20 24.99 5.61
CA GLY A 468 -17.56 26.39 5.44
C GLY A 468 -17.39 26.89 4.00
N VAL A 469 -16.32 26.46 3.31
CA VAL A 469 -16.10 26.75 1.88
C VAL A 469 -17.29 26.25 1.04
N ILE A 470 -17.72 25.00 1.24
CA ILE A 470 -18.83 24.39 0.50
C ILE A 470 -20.17 25.07 0.86
N GLN A 471 -20.44 25.29 2.15
CA GLN A 471 -21.69 25.90 2.61
C GLN A 471 -21.88 27.33 2.08
N LYS A 472 -20.79 28.10 1.97
CA LYS A 472 -20.84 29.46 1.40
C LYS A 472 -21.32 29.43 -0.05
N GLU A 473 -20.88 28.45 -0.83
CA GLU A 473 -21.30 28.31 -2.23
C GLU A 473 -22.78 27.92 -2.34
N ILE A 474 -23.23 26.94 -1.56
CA ILE A 474 -24.64 26.51 -1.55
C ILE A 474 -25.55 27.70 -1.24
N ASN A 475 -25.19 28.50 -0.23
CA ASN A 475 -25.95 29.69 0.15
C ASN A 475 -25.91 30.79 -0.94
N GLY A 476 -24.77 30.97 -1.60
CA GLY A 476 -24.63 31.90 -2.73
C GLY A 476 -25.54 31.55 -3.90
N SER A 477 -25.58 30.27 -4.27
CA SER A 477 -26.45 29.75 -5.33
C SER A 477 -27.95 29.91 -5.00
N LEU A 478 -28.35 29.63 -3.76
CA LEU A 478 -29.73 29.85 -3.29
C LEU A 478 -30.14 31.32 -3.32
N ASN A 479 -29.23 32.23 -2.96
CA ASN A 479 -29.48 33.67 -3.01
C ASN A 479 -29.61 34.19 -4.46
N MET A 480 -28.84 33.65 -5.41
CA MET A 480 -28.96 33.97 -6.83
C MET A 480 -30.29 33.49 -7.43
N LEU A 481 -30.72 32.26 -7.10
CA LEU A 481 -32.00 31.71 -7.56
C LEU A 481 -33.20 32.47 -6.98
N SER A 482 -33.14 32.86 -5.70
CA SER A 482 -34.20 33.68 -5.08
C SER A 482 -34.23 35.12 -5.62
N ALA A 483 -33.09 35.70 -6.01
CA ALA A 483 -33.03 36.98 -6.70
C ALA A 483 -33.64 36.93 -8.11
N GLN A 484 -33.50 35.82 -8.84
CA GLN A 484 -34.13 35.64 -10.16
C GLN A 484 -35.66 35.44 -10.08
N HIS A 485 -36.19 34.97 -8.95
CA HIS A 485 -37.63 34.80 -8.73
C HIS A 485 -38.34 36.04 -8.14
N THR A 486 -37.61 37.11 -7.83
CA THR A 486 -38.16 38.33 -7.24
C THR A 486 -38.26 39.52 -8.20
N ASP A 487 -38.17 39.30 -9.53
CA ASP A 487 -38.48 40.34 -10.53
C ASP A 487 -40.00 40.36 -10.85
N PRO A 488 -40.79 41.29 -10.31
CA PRO A 488 -42.21 41.42 -10.61
C PRO A 488 -42.34 42.38 -11.80
N GLY A 489 -41.89 41.93 -12.97
CA GLY A 489 -41.86 42.72 -14.20
C GLY A 489 -42.87 42.23 -15.23
N ASN A 490 -44.18 42.28 -14.94
CA ASN A 490 -45.19 42.26 -16.00
C ASN A 490 -46.51 42.95 -15.57
N SER A 491 -46.48 44.27 -15.48
CA SER A 491 -47.68 45.09 -15.67
C SER A 491 -47.67 45.66 -17.10
N PHE A 492 -48.27 44.92 -18.03
CA PHE A 492 -48.74 45.48 -19.28
C PHE A 492 -49.96 46.36 -18.97
N ASN A 493 -49.83 47.66 -19.25
CA ASN A 493 -50.93 48.60 -19.50
C ASN A 493 -50.75 49.18 -20.90
#